data_AF-A0A968PUV5-F1
#
_entry.id   AF-A0A968PUV5-F1
#
_cell.length_a   1.000
_cell.length_b   1.000
_cell.length_c   1.000
_cell.angle_alpha   90.00
_cell.angle_beta   90.00
_cell.angle_gamma   90.00
#
_symmetry.space_group_name_H-M   'P 1'
#
loop_
_entity.id
_entity.type
_entity.pdbx_description
1 polymer ?
#
loop_
_entity_poly.entity_id
_entity_poly.type
_entity_poly.pdbx_seq_one_letter_code
_entity_poly.pdbx_strand_id
1 'polypeptide(L)'
;MVEVIGSDREGNASAIRARVNSGARGDAQDLTIDAGRLVVSDGGQISVSTRGAGNAGQLRVQADEIELIGVNPDDGDPSGLFATVEPNAIGRGGNIRILAAGRLSVQGGAALSASTFGAGDGGRLSISAGVVEVTGSDREGFSSSISAQVNPGATGDAQTLTIDAGRLVASDGGFISVSTFGAGNAGDLTVQADEIELIGVNPVNRSPSGLSATVAPNVTGRGGNIRILAAGRLSVQGGAELSASTFGAGDGGRLSISAGVVEVIGSDGEGIPSSINAQSMQGQREMPKP
;
A
#
# COMPACT_ATOMS: atom_id res chain seq x y z
N MET A 1 -4.32 8.17 24.21
CA MET A 1 -3.34 7.23 23.63
C MET A 1 -4.03 5.90 23.44
N VAL A 2 -3.82 5.24 22.30
CA VAL A 2 -4.32 3.90 21.98
C VAL A 2 -3.13 3.04 21.57
N GLU A 3 -3.04 1.83 22.11
CA GLU A 3 -2.00 0.86 21.77
C GLU A 3 -2.65 -0.49 21.43
N VAL A 4 -2.20 -1.10 20.33
CA VAL A 4 -2.59 -2.46 19.92
C VAL A 4 -1.31 -3.22 19.63
N ILE A 5 -0.90 -4.08 20.57
CA ILE A 5 0.45 -4.65 20.60
C ILE A 5 0.37 -6.17 20.69
N GLY A 6 1.19 -6.85 19.88
CA GLY A 6 1.47 -8.26 20.04
C GLY A 6 0.43 -9.20 19.44
N SER A 7 0.70 -10.48 19.61
CA SER A 7 -0.18 -11.62 19.37
C SER A 7 -0.07 -12.60 20.55
N ASP A 8 -1.01 -13.54 20.64
CA ASP A 8 -0.85 -14.68 21.53
C ASP A 8 0.06 -15.78 20.95
N ARG A 9 0.33 -16.82 21.74
CA ARG A 9 1.20 -17.95 21.35
C ARG A 9 0.66 -18.80 20.20
N GLU A 10 -0.60 -18.61 19.82
CA GLU A 10 -1.24 -19.28 18.69
C GLU A 10 -1.18 -18.41 17.42
N GLY A 11 -0.52 -17.24 17.48
CA GLY A 11 -0.44 -16.28 16.39
C GLY A 11 -1.64 -15.33 16.29
N ASN A 12 -2.57 -15.36 17.26
CA ASN A 12 -3.72 -14.47 17.18
C ASN A 12 -3.31 -13.04 17.58
N ALA A 13 -3.30 -12.13 16.60
CA ALA A 13 -3.07 -10.71 16.82
C ALA A 13 -4.00 -10.11 17.90
N SER A 14 -3.43 -9.28 18.78
CA SER A 14 -4.17 -8.26 19.51
C SER A 14 -4.87 -7.38 18.49
N ALA A 15 -6.20 -7.22 18.61
CA ALA A 15 -6.94 -6.55 17.54
C ALA A 15 -8.17 -5.76 17.98
N ILE A 16 -8.37 -4.62 17.30
CA ILE A 16 -9.64 -3.90 17.25
C ILE A 16 -10.26 -4.17 15.88
N ARG A 17 -11.46 -4.76 15.81
CA ARG A 17 -11.99 -5.27 14.55
C ARG A 17 -13.50 -5.11 14.38
N ALA A 18 -13.91 -4.74 13.17
CA ALA A 18 -15.25 -4.95 12.64
C ALA A 18 -15.15 -5.89 11.43
N ARG A 19 -15.94 -6.98 11.40
CA ARG A 19 -15.75 -8.00 10.37
C ARG A 19 -17.01 -8.76 10.01
N VAL A 20 -17.15 -9.07 8.71
CA VAL A 20 -18.05 -10.13 8.22
C VAL A 20 -17.32 -11.46 8.36
N ASN A 21 -17.84 -12.39 9.17
CA ASN A 21 -17.19 -13.69 9.40
C ASN A 21 -17.38 -14.65 8.22
N SER A 22 -16.53 -15.69 8.17
CA SER A 22 -16.64 -16.75 7.17
C SER A 22 -18.03 -17.41 7.22
N GLY A 23 -18.63 -17.62 6.05
CA GLY A 23 -19.99 -18.14 5.91
C GLY A 23 -21.11 -17.14 6.26
N ALA A 24 -20.79 -15.96 6.79
CA ALA A 24 -21.79 -14.93 7.06
C ALA A 24 -22.12 -14.13 5.80
N ARG A 25 -23.32 -13.52 5.79
CA ARG A 25 -23.75 -12.55 4.78
C ARG A 25 -24.15 -11.25 5.46
N GLY A 26 -23.64 -10.13 4.96
CA GLY A 26 -23.89 -8.79 5.50
C GLY A 26 -22.64 -7.92 5.41
N ASP A 27 -22.78 -6.62 5.64
CA ASP A 27 -21.66 -5.68 5.55
C ASP A 27 -21.02 -5.46 6.93
N ALA A 28 -19.70 -5.31 6.96
CA ALA A 28 -18.99 -4.90 8.17
C ALA A 28 -19.30 -3.44 8.50
N GLN A 29 -19.37 -3.15 9.80
CA GLN A 29 -19.58 -1.80 10.31
C GLN A 29 -18.30 -0.97 10.25
N ASP A 30 -18.46 0.34 10.38
CA ASP A 30 -17.36 1.29 10.46
C ASP A 30 -16.65 1.22 11.83
N LEU A 31 -15.35 1.53 11.83
CA LEU A 31 -14.54 1.73 13.02
C LEU A 31 -13.99 3.16 13.02
N THR A 32 -14.05 3.82 14.18
CA THR A 32 -13.42 5.14 14.39
C THR A 32 -12.47 5.08 15.57
N ILE A 33 -11.25 5.56 15.38
CA ILE A 33 -10.23 5.74 16.41
C ILE A 33 -9.94 7.23 16.51
N ASP A 34 -10.11 7.79 17.70
CA ASP A 34 -9.74 9.18 18.04
C ASP A 34 -8.83 9.14 19.27
N ALA A 35 -7.56 9.53 19.10
CA ALA A 35 -6.55 9.45 20.14
C ALA A 35 -5.43 10.46 19.89
N GLY A 36 -4.81 11.03 20.93
CA GLY A 36 -3.61 11.87 20.71
C GLY A 36 -2.45 11.11 20.03
N ARG A 37 -2.23 9.85 20.40
CA ARG A 37 -1.22 8.96 19.79
C ARG A 37 -1.80 7.56 19.61
N LEU A 38 -1.55 6.94 18.47
CA LEU A 38 -1.87 5.56 18.14
C LEU A 38 -0.59 4.77 17.84
N VAL A 39 -0.39 3.65 18.54
CA VAL A 39 0.69 2.69 18.25
C VAL A 39 0.09 1.33 17.95
N VAL A 40 0.54 0.74 16.85
CA VAL A 40 0.22 -0.63 16.47
C VAL A 40 1.53 -1.36 16.19
N SER A 41 1.88 -2.33 17.03
CA SER A 41 3.20 -2.99 16.95
C SER A 41 3.15 -4.51 17.21
N ASP A 42 4.26 -5.17 16.86
CA ASP A 42 4.53 -6.58 17.18
C ASP A 42 3.43 -7.56 16.72
N GLY A 43 2.81 -7.29 15.57
CA GLY A 43 1.71 -8.09 15.01
C GLY A 43 0.31 -7.61 15.39
N GLY A 44 0.17 -6.51 16.13
CA GLY A 44 -1.12 -5.91 16.45
C GLY A 44 -1.88 -5.42 15.21
N GLN A 45 -3.21 -5.53 15.19
CA GLN A 45 -4.01 -5.18 14.00
C GLN A 45 -5.28 -4.40 14.32
N ILE A 46 -5.56 -3.34 13.57
CA ILE A 46 -6.86 -2.67 13.57
C ILE A 46 -7.51 -2.86 12.22
N SER A 47 -8.74 -3.40 12.18
CA SER A 47 -9.33 -3.81 10.90
C SER A 47 -10.84 -3.62 10.72
N VAL A 48 -11.22 -3.34 9.49
CA VAL A 48 -12.59 -3.39 8.97
C VAL A 48 -12.63 -4.32 7.74
N SER A 49 -12.86 -5.61 7.92
CA SER A 49 -12.63 -6.60 6.84
C SER A 49 -13.84 -7.48 6.54
N THR A 50 -13.83 -8.15 5.39
CA THR A 50 -14.82 -9.17 5.06
C THR A 50 -14.14 -10.52 4.80
N ARG A 51 -14.60 -11.57 5.49
CA ARG A 51 -14.25 -13.00 5.28
C ARG A 51 -15.41 -13.80 4.68
N GLY A 52 -16.55 -13.16 4.43
CA GLY A 52 -17.79 -13.80 4.00
C GLY A 52 -18.36 -13.14 2.74
N ALA A 53 -19.69 -13.06 2.66
CA ALA A 53 -20.39 -12.38 1.57
C ALA A 53 -20.91 -11.01 2.03
N GLY A 54 -20.23 -9.93 1.63
CA GLY A 54 -20.59 -8.55 1.94
C GLY A 54 -19.38 -7.65 2.04
N ASN A 55 -19.62 -6.35 2.10
CA ASN A 55 -18.59 -5.32 2.01
C ASN A 55 -17.88 -5.12 3.34
N ALA A 56 -16.60 -4.75 3.27
CA ALA A 56 -15.85 -4.24 4.41
C ALA A 56 -16.28 -2.79 4.74
N GLY A 57 -16.14 -2.41 6.02
CA GLY A 57 -16.56 -1.10 6.54
C GLY A 57 -15.55 0.02 6.26
N GLN A 58 -15.77 1.20 6.85
CA GLN A 58 -14.80 2.30 6.84
C GLN A 58 -13.97 2.33 8.13
N LEU A 59 -12.65 2.49 8.00
CA LEU A 59 -11.76 2.75 9.13
C LEU A 59 -11.38 4.23 9.12
N ARG A 60 -11.78 4.96 10.15
CA ARG A 60 -11.40 6.36 10.37
C ARG A 60 -10.43 6.43 11.54
N VAL A 61 -9.26 7.01 11.33
CA VAL A 61 -8.27 7.22 12.37
C VAL A 61 -7.89 8.68 12.42
N GLN A 62 -8.05 9.30 13.59
CA GLN A 62 -7.62 10.65 13.88
C GLN A 62 -6.66 10.64 15.07
N ALA A 63 -5.46 11.16 14.86
CA ALA A 63 -4.46 11.32 15.91
C ALA A 63 -3.45 12.45 15.61
N ASP A 64 -2.61 12.81 16.57
CA ASP A 64 -1.44 13.64 16.29
C ASP A 64 -0.30 12.78 15.70
N GLU A 65 -0.09 11.61 16.29
CA GLU A 65 0.94 10.64 15.89
C GLU A 65 0.35 9.24 15.69
N ILE A 66 0.69 8.61 14.57
CA ILE A 66 0.33 7.23 14.25
C ILE A 66 1.61 6.46 13.90
N GLU A 67 1.86 5.37 14.62
CA GLU A 67 3.03 4.51 14.42
C GLU A 67 2.59 3.06 14.20
N LEU A 68 2.90 2.53 13.02
CA LEU A 68 2.74 1.12 12.68
C LEU A 68 4.12 0.49 12.59
N ILE A 69 4.39 -0.52 13.43
CA ILE A 69 5.76 -0.99 13.66
C ILE A 69 5.83 -2.51 13.58
N GLY A 70 6.67 -3.01 12.68
CA GLY A 70 7.08 -4.40 12.69
C GLY A 70 6.02 -5.38 12.22
N VAL A 71 6.31 -6.63 12.54
CA VAL A 71 5.49 -7.82 12.28
C VAL A 71 5.45 -8.66 13.55
N ASN A 72 4.53 -9.62 13.61
CA ASN A 72 4.55 -10.67 14.61
C ASN A 72 5.86 -11.49 14.43
N PRO A 73 6.68 -11.66 15.49
CA PRO A 73 7.93 -12.39 15.39
C PRO A 73 7.77 -13.90 15.09
N ASP A 74 6.59 -14.48 15.31
CA ASP A 74 6.36 -15.92 15.20
C ASP A 74 5.86 -16.35 13.82
N ASP A 75 4.96 -15.58 13.19
CA ASP A 75 4.33 -15.90 11.90
C ASP A 75 4.56 -14.87 10.79
N GLY A 76 5.19 -13.73 11.10
CA GLY A 76 5.46 -12.66 10.15
C GLY A 76 4.25 -11.79 9.81
N ASP A 77 3.10 -11.96 10.47
CA ASP A 77 1.93 -11.15 10.18
C ASP A 77 2.20 -9.67 10.50
N PRO A 78 1.89 -8.75 9.57
CA PRO A 78 2.22 -7.34 9.76
C PRO A 78 1.38 -6.69 10.85
N SER A 79 2.04 -5.82 11.63
CA SER A 79 1.35 -4.81 12.40
C SER A 79 0.66 -3.84 11.45
N GLY A 80 -0.55 -3.38 11.77
CA GLY A 80 -1.15 -2.43 10.85
C GLY A 80 -2.63 -2.09 10.96
N LEU A 81 -3.05 -1.35 9.94
CA LEU A 81 -4.42 -0.91 9.71
C LEU A 81 -4.94 -1.54 8.42
N PHE A 82 -6.06 -2.26 8.49
CA PHE A 82 -6.53 -3.10 7.39
C PHE A 82 -8.00 -2.88 7.06
N ALA A 83 -8.32 -2.78 5.78
CA ALA A 83 -9.67 -2.66 5.27
C ALA A 83 -9.88 -3.60 4.06
N THR A 84 -9.76 -4.89 4.32
CA THR A 84 -9.49 -5.92 3.29
C THR A 84 -10.72 -6.76 2.93
N VAL A 85 -10.74 -7.22 1.68
CA VAL A 85 -11.48 -8.42 1.26
C VAL A 85 -10.54 -9.59 1.42
N GLU A 86 -10.87 -10.53 2.29
CA GLU A 86 -9.98 -11.65 2.62
C GLU A 86 -10.07 -12.78 1.58
N PRO A 87 -9.13 -13.73 1.58
CA PRO A 87 -9.19 -14.89 0.69
C PRO A 87 -10.54 -15.61 0.76
N ASN A 88 -11.09 -15.95 -0.41
CA ASN A 88 -12.40 -16.59 -0.60
C ASN A 88 -13.63 -15.76 -0.19
N ALA A 89 -13.45 -14.51 0.25
CA ALA A 89 -14.56 -13.59 0.51
C ALA A 89 -15.08 -12.96 -0.79
N ILE A 90 -16.35 -12.52 -0.77
CA ILE A 90 -16.98 -11.83 -1.90
C ILE A 90 -17.56 -10.51 -1.38
N GLY A 91 -17.08 -9.39 -1.89
CA GLY A 91 -17.52 -8.06 -1.48
C GLY A 91 -16.49 -7.00 -1.84
N ARG A 92 -16.82 -5.73 -1.60
CA ARG A 92 -15.88 -4.62 -1.78
C ARG A 92 -15.01 -4.42 -0.54
N GLY A 93 -13.75 -4.04 -0.77
CA GLY A 93 -12.81 -3.63 0.26
C GLY A 93 -13.28 -2.38 0.99
N GLY A 94 -12.83 -2.25 2.23
CA GLY A 94 -13.19 -1.14 3.09
C GLY A 94 -12.31 0.07 2.80
N ASN A 95 -12.77 1.29 3.08
CA ASN A 95 -11.89 2.45 2.91
C ASN A 95 -11.19 2.78 4.24
N ILE A 96 -9.98 3.34 4.15
CA ILE A 96 -9.29 3.90 5.31
C ILE A 96 -9.11 5.41 5.10
N ARG A 97 -9.46 6.18 6.13
CA ARG A 97 -9.21 7.61 6.21
C ARG A 97 -8.32 7.90 7.40
N ILE A 98 -7.14 8.44 7.13
CA ILE A 98 -6.16 8.84 8.14
C ILE A 98 -6.10 10.37 8.20
N LEU A 99 -6.23 10.90 9.41
CA LEU A 99 -5.93 12.29 9.73
C LEU A 99 -4.89 12.31 10.87
N ALA A 100 -3.64 12.56 10.51
CA ALA A 100 -2.52 12.63 11.46
C ALA A 100 -1.98 14.06 11.56
N ALA A 101 -2.30 14.83 12.60
CA ALA A 101 -1.92 16.24 12.66
C ALA A 101 -0.39 16.44 12.55
N GLY A 102 0.39 15.53 13.13
CA GLY A 102 1.85 15.50 13.06
C GLY A 102 2.37 14.49 12.04
N ARG A 103 2.32 13.20 12.38
CA ARG A 103 3.06 12.15 11.64
C ARG A 103 2.32 10.82 11.54
N LEU A 104 2.39 10.22 10.35
CA LEU A 104 2.12 8.80 10.11
C LEU A 104 3.44 8.10 9.78
N SER A 105 3.82 7.10 10.56
CA SER A 105 5.01 6.26 10.34
C SER A 105 4.60 4.80 10.16
N VAL A 106 5.08 4.16 9.09
CA VAL A 106 4.89 2.76 8.77
C VAL A 106 6.26 2.12 8.56
N GLN A 107 6.70 1.27 9.48
CA GLN A 107 8.09 0.81 9.50
C GLN A 107 8.28 -0.67 9.87
N GLY A 108 9.41 -1.23 9.46
CA GLY A 108 9.84 -2.58 9.84
C GLY A 108 8.96 -3.73 9.31
N GLY A 109 8.32 -3.56 8.15
CA GLY A 109 7.40 -4.54 7.56
C GLY A 109 5.92 -4.31 7.91
N ALA A 110 5.59 -3.27 8.67
CA ALA A 110 4.21 -2.91 8.97
C ALA A 110 3.42 -2.48 7.72
N ALA A 111 2.09 -2.53 7.81
CA ALA A 111 1.21 -2.27 6.68
C ALA A 111 0.00 -1.38 7.00
N LEU A 112 -0.34 -0.51 6.05
CA LEU A 112 -1.63 0.18 5.95
C LEU A 112 -2.29 -0.24 4.63
N SER A 113 -3.34 -1.05 4.68
CA SER A 113 -3.86 -1.72 3.48
C SER A 113 -5.37 -1.68 3.35
N ALA A 114 -5.87 -1.21 2.21
CA ALA A 114 -7.26 -1.37 1.76
C ALA A 114 -7.35 -2.35 0.57
N SER A 115 -6.46 -3.34 0.52
CA SER A 115 -6.34 -4.23 -0.64
C SER A 115 -7.42 -5.33 -0.67
N THR A 116 -7.62 -5.95 -1.84
CA THR A 116 -8.44 -7.15 -2.01
C THR A 116 -7.57 -8.40 -2.19
N PHE A 117 -7.93 -9.48 -1.51
CA PHE A 117 -7.38 -10.84 -1.63
C PHE A 117 -8.44 -11.85 -2.08
N GLY A 118 -9.69 -11.40 -2.27
CA GLY A 118 -10.84 -12.22 -2.64
C GLY A 118 -11.48 -11.73 -3.93
N ALA A 119 -12.80 -11.87 -4.02
CA ALA A 119 -13.59 -11.40 -5.16
C ALA A 119 -14.30 -10.08 -4.84
N GLY A 120 -13.93 -9.04 -5.57
CA GLY A 120 -14.46 -7.69 -5.49
C GLY A 120 -13.35 -6.65 -5.35
N ASP A 121 -13.70 -5.41 -5.68
CA ASP A 121 -12.76 -4.29 -5.72
C ASP A 121 -12.06 -4.08 -4.37
N GLY A 122 -10.83 -3.56 -4.43
CA GLY A 122 -10.17 -3.01 -3.25
C GLY A 122 -10.93 -1.80 -2.69
N GLY A 123 -10.44 -1.27 -1.57
CA GLY A 123 -10.95 -0.05 -0.97
C GLY A 123 -10.07 1.17 -1.26
N ARG A 124 -10.57 2.36 -0.91
CA ARG A 124 -9.83 3.63 -1.06
C ARG A 124 -9.03 3.95 0.19
N LEU A 125 -7.90 4.60 -0.02
CA LEU A 125 -7.06 5.16 1.04
C LEU A 125 -6.96 6.68 0.89
N SER A 126 -7.24 7.41 1.96
CA SER A 126 -7.05 8.86 2.03
C SER A 126 -6.24 9.20 3.27
N ILE A 127 -5.09 9.83 3.08
CA ILE A 127 -4.14 10.18 4.12
C ILE A 127 -3.92 11.68 4.09
N SER A 128 -4.14 12.34 5.23
CA SER A 128 -3.73 13.71 5.47
C SER A 128 -2.80 13.74 6.68
N ALA A 129 -1.55 14.18 6.51
CA ALA A 129 -0.59 14.23 7.61
C ALA A 129 0.44 15.35 7.49
N GLY A 130 1.04 15.81 8.59
CA GLY A 130 2.20 16.70 8.49
C GLY A 130 3.37 15.99 7.78
N VAL A 131 3.66 14.75 8.18
CA VAL A 131 4.69 13.89 7.61
C VAL A 131 4.16 12.48 7.42
N VAL A 132 4.47 11.86 6.27
CA VAL A 132 4.26 10.42 6.02
C VAL A 132 5.61 9.75 5.79
N GLU A 133 5.92 8.73 6.58
CA GLU A 133 7.14 7.93 6.49
C GLU A 133 6.78 6.46 6.26
N VAL A 134 7.31 5.85 5.20
CA VAL A 134 7.20 4.42 4.93
C VAL A 134 8.61 3.87 4.77
N THR A 135 9.10 3.11 5.74
CA THR A 135 10.54 2.78 5.82
C THR A 135 10.83 1.32 6.13
N GLY A 136 11.84 0.78 5.46
CA GLY A 136 12.38 -0.53 5.79
C GLY A 136 11.49 -1.71 5.38
N SER A 137 11.87 -2.86 5.92
CA SER A 137 11.20 -4.15 5.77
C SER A 137 11.36 -4.96 7.04
N ASP A 138 10.69 -6.10 7.13
CA ASP A 138 11.00 -7.10 8.14
C ASP A 138 12.29 -7.88 7.80
N ARG A 139 12.56 -8.92 8.61
CA ARG A 139 13.75 -9.77 8.50
C ARG A 139 13.74 -10.69 7.27
N GLU A 140 12.57 -10.98 6.72
CA GLU A 140 12.39 -11.80 5.52
C GLU A 140 12.37 -10.93 4.25
N GLY A 141 12.37 -9.61 4.41
CA GLY A 141 12.36 -8.63 3.33
C GLY A 141 10.96 -8.19 2.93
N PHE A 142 9.91 -8.55 3.66
CA PHE A 142 8.58 -7.99 3.42
C PHE A 142 8.58 -6.51 3.77
N SER A 143 8.29 -5.70 2.76
CA SER A 143 8.47 -4.26 2.83
C SER A 143 7.36 -3.58 3.63
N SER A 144 7.72 -2.52 4.36
CA SER A 144 6.71 -1.62 4.94
C SER A 144 5.87 -1.02 3.82
N SER A 145 4.54 -0.98 3.99
CA SER A 145 3.69 -0.61 2.86
C SER A 145 2.44 0.20 3.19
N ILE A 146 2.05 1.05 2.24
CA ILE A 146 0.72 1.66 2.16
C ILE A 146 0.08 1.21 0.83
N SER A 147 -1.05 0.52 0.87
CA SER A 147 -1.52 -0.19 -0.31
C SER A 147 -3.04 -0.28 -0.51
N ALA A 148 -3.48 -0.10 -1.75
CA ALA A 148 -4.86 -0.33 -2.20
C ALA A 148 -4.87 -1.17 -3.48
N GLN A 149 -4.50 -2.44 -3.34
CA GLN A 149 -4.10 -3.32 -4.45
C GLN A 149 -5.10 -4.45 -4.70
N VAL A 150 -4.92 -5.13 -5.83
CA VAL A 150 -5.52 -6.43 -6.12
C VAL A 150 -4.42 -7.48 -6.03
N ASN A 151 -4.50 -8.36 -5.03
CA ASN A 151 -3.45 -9.33 -4.75
C ASN A 151 -3.51 -10.57 -5.67
N PRO A 152 -2.45 -11.39 -5.72
CA PRO A 152 -2.47 -12.63 -6.48
C PRO A 152 -3.67 -13.52 -6.14
N GLY A 153 -4.34 -14.05 -7.16
CA GLY A 153 -5.54 -14.88 -6.99
C GLY A 153 -6.83 -14.12 -6.69
N ALA A 154 -6.76 -12.80 -6.44
CA ALA A 154 -7.92 -11.95 -6.28
C ALA A 154 -8.51 -11.50 -7.64
N THR A 155 -9.74 -11.03 -7.60
CA THR A 155 -10.44 -10.43 -8.75
C THR A 155 -11.13 -9.15 -8.34
N GLY A 156 -11.07 -8.11 -9.17
CA GLY A 156 -11.62 -6.79 -8.89
C GLY A 156 -10.63 -5.70 -9.23
N ASP A 157 -11.01 -4.43 -9.07
CA ASP A 157 -10.13 -3.32 -9.42
C ASP A 157 -9.49 -2.68 -8.18
N ALA A 158 -8.21 -2.35 -8.30
CA ALA A 158 -7.53 -1.49 -7.33
C ALA A 158 -8.17 -0.09 -7.40
N GLN A 159 -8.31 0.55 -6.24
CA GLN A 159 -8.99 1.84 -6.13
C GLN A 159 -7.98 2.95 -5.85
N THR A 160 -8.50 4.13 -5.52
CA THR A 160 -7.69 5.33 -5.32
C THR A 160 -6.95 5.33 -3.98
N LEU A 161 -5.69 5.76 -4.03
CA LEU A 161 -4.88 6.16 -2.88
C LEU A 161 -4.54 7.64 -3.03
N THR A 162 -4.86 8.45 -2.01
CA THR A 162 -4.52 9.87 -1.97
C THR A 162 -3.72 10.20 -0.71
N ILE A 163 -2.58 10.85 -0.90
CA ILE A 163 -1.73 11.36 0.17
C ILE A 163 -1.65 12.88 0.02
N ASP A 164 -2.02 13.59 1.08
CA ASP A 164 -1.79 15.02 1.26
C ASP A 164 -0.91 15.20 2.48
N ALA A 165 0.35 15.62 2.28
CA ALA A 165 1.29 15.76 3.37
C ALA A 165 2.21 16.97 3.23
N GLY A 166 2.80 17.45 4.33
CA GLY A 166 3.91 18.40 4.22
C GLY A 166 5.13 17.74 3.57
N ARG A 167 5.47 16.53 4.04
CA ARG A 167 6.58 15.71 3.50
C ARG A 167 6.19 14.25 3.40
N LEU A 168 6.59 13.61 2.30
CA LEU A 168 6.49 12.16 2.10
C LEU A 168 7.89 11.55 1.93
N VAL A 169 8.18 10.51 2.71
CA VAL A 169 9.40 9.71 2.58
C VAL A 169 9.05 8.24 2.39
N ALA A 170 9.62 7.62 1.36
CA ALA A 170 9.68 6.18 1.21
C ALA A 170 11.14 5.74 1.12
N SER A 171 11.64 4.97 2.08
CA SER A 171 13.05 4.58 2.13
C SER A 171 13.29 3.12 2.49
N ASP A 172 14.47 2.61 2.13
CA ASP A 172 14.99 1.30 2.55
C ASP A 172 14.03 0.11 2.28
N GLY A 173 13.30 0.17 1.17
CA GLY A 173 12.29 -0.82 0.77
C GLY A 173 10.85 -0.37 0.99
N GLY A 174 10.61 0.74 1.69
CA GLY A 174 9.27 1.28 1.92
C GLY A 174 8.54 1.57 0.60
N PHE A 175 7.29 1.13 0.51
CA PHE A 175 6.58 1.14 -0.77
C PHE A 175 5.11 1.54 -0.67
N ILE A 176 4.63 2.32 -1.65
CA ILE A 176 3.25 2.77 -1.72
C ILE A 176 2.66 2.33 -3.06
N SER A 177 1.53 1.63 -3.02
CA SER A 177 1.07 0.90 -4.21
C SER A 177 -0.44 0.87 -4.39
N VAL A 178 -0.86 1.11 -5.62
CA VAL A 178 -2.20 0.84 -6.15
C VAL A 178 -2.14 -0.18 -7.30
N SER A 179 -1.12 -1.04 -7.28
CA SER A 179 -0.87 -2.03 -8.32
C SER A 179 -1.88 -3.19 -8.31
N THR A 180 -1.92 -3.93 -9.42
CA THR A 180 -2.69 -5.16 -9.56
C THR A 180 -1.78 -6.34 -9.90
N PHE A 181 -1.91 -7.41 -9.11
CA PHE A 181 -1.26 -8.70 -9.26
C PHE A 181 -2.27 -9.84 -9.49
N GLY A 182 -3.56 -9.55 -9.27
CA GLY A 182 -4.69 -10.41 -9.61
C GLY A 182 -5.43 -9.89 -10.83
N ALA A 183 -6.57 -10.49 -11.17
CA ALA A 183 -7.34 -10.06 -12.33
C ALA A 183 -8.09 -8.76 -12.07
N GLY A 184 -7.78 -7.71 -12.84
CA GLY A 184 -8.42 -6.40 -12.78
C GLY A 184 -7.44 -5.25 -13.04
N ASN A 185 -7.94 -4.02 -12.97
CA ASN A 185 -7.18 -2.81 -13.26
C ASN A 185 -6.35 -2.35 -12.06
N ALA A 186 -5.19 -1.74 -12.34
CA ALA A 186 -4.46 -0.97 -11.34
C ALA A 186 -5.18 0.35 -11.04
N GLY A 187 -4.98 0.88 -9.84
CA GLY A 187 -5.69 2.05 -9.32
C GLY A 187 -4.99 3.37 -9.62
N ASP A 188 -5.52 4.44 -9.03
CA ASP A 188 -4.98 5.79 -9.15
C ASP A 188 -4.29 6.23 -7.86
N LEU A 189 -3.05 6.69 -7.98
CA LEU A 189 -2.28 7.27 -6.88
C LEU A 189 -2.12 8.77 -7.09
N THR A 190 -2.59 9.56 -6.13
CA THR A 190 -2.31 11.00 -6.07
C THR A 190 -1.51 11.32 -4.84
N VAL A 191 -0.36 11.96 -5.03
CA VAL A 191 0.48 12.46 -3.93
C VAL A 191 0.63 13.97 -4.08
N GLN A 192 0.21 14.70 -3.06
CA GLN A 192 0.43 16.11 -2.90
C GLN A 192 1.30 16.34 -1.68
N ALA A 193 2.45 17.00 -1.86
CA ALA A 193 3.30 17.41 -0.74
C ALA A 193 4.20 18.59 -1.09
N ASP A 194 4.86 19.19 -0.10
CA ASP A 194 5.94 20.15 -0.38
C ASP A 194 7.19 19.41 -0.85
N GLU A 195 7.53 18.30 -0.18
CA GLU A 195 8.69 17.47 -0.47
C GLU A 195 8.31 15.98 -0.56
N ILE A 196 8.80 15.31 -1.60
CA ILE A 196 8.64 13.87 -1.81
C ILE A 196 10.03 13.27 -2.03
N GLU A 197 10.41 12.30 -1.20
CA GLU A 197 11.70 11.63 -1.24
C GLU A 197 11.51 10.10 -1.33
N LEU A 198 11.97 9.52 -2.43
CA LEU A 198 12.03 8.07 -2.64
C LEU A 198 13.50 7.66 -2.63
N ILE A 199 13.90 6.81 -1.69
CA ILE A 199 15.32 6.57 -1.39
C ILE A 199 15.62 5.09 -1.27
N GLY A 200 16.60 4.63 -2.05
CA GLY A 200 17.21 3.33 -1.84
C GLY A 200 16.34 2.17 -2.27
N VAL A 201 16.75 1.00 -1.76
CA VAL A 201 16.11 -0.29 -1.99
C VAL A 201 16.06 -1.04 -0.67
N ASN A 202 15.19 -2.04 -0.60
CA ASN A 202 15.11 -2.97 0.49
C ASN A 202 16.47 -3.67 0.72
N PRO A 203 17.04 -3.63 1.93
CA PRO A 203 18.36 -4.18 2.18
C PRO A 203 18.41 -5.71 2.11
N VAL A 204 17.27 -6.39 2.23
CA VAL A 204 17.17 -7.86 2.22
C VAL A 204 16.96 -8.39 0.79
N ASN A 205 15.95 -7.89 0.09
CA ASN A 205 15.55 -8.44 -1.21
C ASN A 205 15.76 -7.49 -2.40
N ARG A 206 16.32 -6.30 -2.15
CA ARG A 206 16.64 -5.29 -3.19
C ARG A 206 15.44 -4.73 -3.95
N SER A 207 14.21 -4.98 -3.49
CA SER A 207 13.03 -4.31 -4.05
C SER A 207 13.16 -2.79 -3.87
N PRO A 208 12.83 -1.98 -4.88
CA PRO A 208 12.99 -0.53 -4.79
C PRO A 208 12.04 0.07 -3.76
N SER A 209 12.51 1.08 -3.02
CA SER A 209 11.60 2.01 -2.35
C SER A 209 10.85 2.79 -3.42
N GLY A 210 9.58 3.14 -3.18
CA GLY A 210 8.88 3.82 -4.25
C GLY A 210 7.37 3.94 -4.19
N LEU A 211 6.85 4.41 -5.31
CA LEU A 211 5.43 4.54 -5.60
C LEU A 211 5.09 3.74 -6.85
N SER A 212 3.98 2.99 -6.85
CA SER A 212 3.56 2.23 -8.02
C SER A 212 2.06 2.19 -8.28
N ALA A 213 1.74 2.07 -9.56
CA ALA A 213 0.40 1.85 -10.10
C ALA A 213 0.47 0.85 -11.26
N THR A 214 1.10 -0.29 -10.98
CA THR A 214 1.57 -1.24 -12.00
C THR A 214 0.58 -2.38 -12.24
N VAL A 215 0.54 -2.89 -13.47
CA VAL A 215 -0.05 -4.20 -13.78
C VAL A 215 1.06 -5.23 -13.87
N ALA A 216 1.02 -6.24 -12.99
CA ALA A 216 2.06 -7.25 -12.91
C ALA A 216 2.15 -8.12 -14.19
N PRO A 217 3.29 -8.80 -14.42
CA PRO A 217 3.42 -9.76 -15.52
C PRO A 217 2.31 -10.83 -15.48
N ASN A 218 1.86 -11.27 -16.66
CA ASN A 218 0.81 -12.28 -16.82
C ASN A 218 -0.58 -11.92 -16.24
N VAL A 219 -0.78 -10.67 -15.82
CA VAL A 219 -2.08 -10.12 -15.44
C VAL A 219 -2.72 -9.42 -16.62
N THR A 220 -4.04 -9.49 -16.75
CA THR A 220 -4.79 -8.65 -17.71
C THR A 220 -5.46 -7.51 -16.95
N GLY A 221 -5.17 -6.27 -17.34
CA GLY A 221 -5.71 -5.07 -16.69
C GLY A 221 -5.14 -3.80 -17.30
N ARG A 222 -5.86 -2.69 -17.16
CA ARG A 222 -5.35 -1.36 -17.51
C ARG A 222 -4.36 -0.88 -16.45
N GLY A 223 -3.28 -0.25 -16.92
CA GLY A 223 -2.30 0.44 -16.08
C GLY A 223 -2.94 1.55 -15.26
N GLY A 224 -2.44 1.72 -14.04
CA GLY A 224 -2.92 2.74 -13.12
C GLY A 224 -2.27 4.09 -13.38
N ASN A 225 -2.85 5.16 -12.84
CA ASN A 225 -2.30 6.50 -13.00
C ASN A 225 -1.60 6.97 -11.73
N ILE A 226 -0.47 7.65 -11.88
CA ILE A 226 0.19 8.35 -10.79
C ILE A 226 0.21 9.84 -11.10
N ARG A 227 -0.26 10.65 -10.14
CA ARG A 227 -0.21 12.10 -10.16
C ARG A 227 0.61 12.60 -8.98
N ILE A 228 1.72 13.27 -9.28
CA ILE A 228 2.60 13.90 -8.30
C ILE A 228 2.44 15.41 -8.38
N LEU A 229 2.15 16.02 -7.23
CA LEU A 229 2.05 17.46 -7.01
C LEU A 229 3.01 17.84 -5.87
N ALA A 230 4.27 18.11 -6.21
CA ALA A 230 5.28 18.55 -5.25
C ALA A 230 5.42 20.08 -5.31
N ALA A 231 5.08 20.82 -4.25
CA ALA A 231 5.24 22.28 -4.29
C ALA A 231 6.72 22.69 -4.41
N GLY A 232 7.60 21.97 -3.70
CA GLY A 232 9.05 22.15 -3.72
C GLY A 232 9.74 21.12 -4.61
N ARG A 233 9.90 19.89 -4.12
CA ARG A 233 10.83 18.92 -4.71
C ARG A 233 10.28 17.49 -4.73
N LEU A 234 10.49 16.82 -5.87
CA LEU A 234 10.45 15.37 -6.00
C LEU A 234 11.89 14.85 -6.17
N SER A 235 12.35 13.97 -5.29
CA SER A 235 13.67 13.32 -5.39
C SER A 235 13.51 11.79 -5.41
N VAL A 236 14.10 11.16 -6.41
CA VAL A 236 14.14 9.69 -6.59
C VAL A 236 15.60 9.27 -6.67
N GLN A 237 16.10 8.57 -5.66
CA GLN A 237 17.54 8.33 -5.52
C GLN A 237 17.90 6.94 -4.99
N GLY A 238 19.13 6.51 -5.25
CA GLY A 238 19.70 5.27 -4.72
C GLY A 238 19.04 3.98 -5.21
N GLY A 239 18.48 3.98 -6.42
CA GLY A 239 17.75 2.82 -6.99
C GLY A 239 16.25 2.81 -6.67
N ALA A 240 15.72 3.87 -6.07
CA ALA A 240 14.29 4.03 -5.86
C ALA A 240 13.52 4.16 -7.20
N GLU A 241 12.23 3.82 -7.17
CA GLU A 241 11.38 3.78 -8.36
C GLU A 241 10.03 4.51 -8.18
N LEU A 242 9.61 5.21 -9.24
CA LEU A 242 8.25 5.70 -9.45
C LEU A 242 7.70 5.09 -10.75
N SER A 243 6.72 4.18 -10.65
CA SER A 243 6.30 3.36 -11.80
C SER A 243 4.78 3.31 -12.01
N ALA A 244 4.32 3.78 -13.17
CA ALA A 244 2.96 3.58 -13.68
C ALA A 244 2.92 2.54 -14.81
N SER A 245 3.82 1.55 -14.76
CA SER A 245 4.07 0.65 -15.88
C SER A 245 3.06 -0.50 -15.95
N THR A 246 2.84 -1.04 -17.14
CA THR A 246 1.97 -2.20 -17.38
C THR A 246 2.83 -3.29 -17.99
N PHE A 247 3.13 -4.31 -17.19
CA PHE A 247 3.92 -5.48 -17.60
C PHE A 247 3.06 -6.65 -18.05
N GLY A 248 1.77 -6.63 -17.67
CA GLY A 248 0.75 -7.54 -18.14
C GLY A 248 0.11 -7.13 -19.46
N ALA A 249 -0.97 -7.81 -19.83
CA ALA A 249 -1.78 -7.46 -20.99
C ALA A 249 -2.73 -6.29 -20.67
N GLY A 250 -2.58 -5.17 -21.37
CA GLY A 250 -3.50 -4.04 -21.28
C GLY A 250 -2.87 -2.71 -21.66
N ASP A 251 -3.65 -1.65 -21.54
CA ASP A 251 -3.21 -0.28 -21.82
C ASP A 251 -2.21 0.18 -20.75
N GLY A 252 -1.19 0.93 -21.16
CA GLY A 252 -0.22 1.53 -20.23
C GLY A 252 -0.84 2.57 -19.28
N GLY A 253 -0.26 2.71 -18.09
CA GLY A 253 -0.63 3.74 -17.12
C GLY A 253 -0.13 5.13 -17.50
N ARG A 254 -0.67 6.17 -16.83
CA ARG A 254 -0.20 7.56 -16.99
C ARG A 254 0.56 8.01 -15.75
N LEU A 255 1.71 8.66 -15.98
CA LEU A 255 2.43 9.38 -14.96
C LEU A 255 2.41 10.88 -15.27
N SER A 256 1.97 11.69 -14.30
CA SER A 256 1.96 13.16 -14.38
C SER A 256 2.66 13.74 -13.16
N ILE A 257 3.70 14.56 -13.40
CA ILE A 257 4.51 15.18 -12.35
C ILE A 257 4.45 16.69 -12.53
N SER A 258 4.10 17.40 -11.47
CA SER A 258 4.27 18.83 -11.32
C SER A 258 5.10 19.07 -10.07
N ALA A 259 6.30 19.60 -10.24
CA ALA A 259 7.22 19.87 -9.14
C ALA A 259 8.03 21.14 -9.40
N GLY A 260 8.44 21.85 -8.34
CA GLY A 260 9.42 22.93 -8.46
C GLY A 260 10.78 22.40 -8.95
N VAL A 261 11.19 21.25 -8.42
CA VAL A 261 12.40 20.51 -8.83
C VAL A 261 12.09 19.01 -8.91
N VAL A 262 12.61 18.35 -9.95
CA VAL A 262 12.62 16.89 -10.09
C VAL A 262 14.06 16.41 -10.16
N GLU A 263 14.45 15.53 -9.25
CA GLU A 263 15.77 14.90 -9.17
C GLU A 263 15.64 13.39 -9.33
N VAL A 264 16.42 12.80 -10.24
CA VAL A 264 16.57 11.35 -10.39
C VAL A 264 18.04 11.02 -10.35
N ILE A 265 18.52 10.45 -9.24
CA ILE A 265 19.95 10.43 -8.91
C ILE A 265 20.44 9.01 -8.64
N GLY A 266 21.51 8.63 -9.35
CA GLY A 266 22.33 7.47 -9.03
C GLY A 266 21.65 6.13 -9.27
N SER A 267 22.21 5.11 -8.63
CA SER A 267 21.78 3.72 -8.65
C SER A 267 21.84 3.16 -7.24
N ASP A 268 21.28 1.97 -7.04
CA ASP A 268 21.55 1.18 -5.85
C ASP A 268 23.00 0.64 -5.85
N GLY A 269 23.35 -0.11 -4.80
CA GLY A 269 24.67 -0.73 -4.66
C GLY A 269 25.02 -1.81 -5.71
N GLU A 270 24.05 -2.29 -6.49
CA GLU A 270 24.23 -3.29 -7.56
C GLU A 270 24.20 -2.64 -8.96
N GLY A 271 24.07 -1.32 -9.03
CA GLY A 271 24.01 -0.58 -10.29
C GLY A 271 22.61 -0.48 -10.91
N ILE A 272 21.55 -0.86 -10.19
CA ILE A 272 20.16 -0.65 -10.62
C ILE A 272 19.84 0.84 -10.51
N PRO A 273 19.54 1.54 -11.61
CA PRO A 273 19.37 2.99 -11.59
C PRO A 273 18.07 3.40 -10.90
N SER A 274 18.10 4.58 -10.25
CA SER A 274 16.87 5.27 -9.85
C SER A 274 16.03 5.58 -11.09
N SER A 275 14.71 5.42 -11.02
CA SER A 275 13.89 5.54 -12.23
C SER A 275 12.48 6.08 -12.02
N ILE A 276 11.97 6.70 -13.09
CA ILE A 276 10.62 7.25 -13.21
C ILE A 276 10.05 6.76 -14.54
N ASN A 277 9.08 5.83 -14.50
CA ASN A 277 8.67 5.06 -15.67
C ASN A 277 7.13 4.99 -15.82
N ALA A 278 6.67 4.99 -17.08
CA ALA A 278 5.29 4.70 -17.45
C ALA A 278 5.29 3.96 -18.80
N GLN A 279 5.54 2.65 -18.76
CA GLN A 279 5.72 1.82 -19.96
C GLN A 279 4.57 0.84 -20.13
N SER A 280 4.33 0.38 -21.36
CA SER A 280 3.48 -0.77 -21.65
C SER A 280 4.34 -1.82 -22.35
N MET A 281 4.50 -2.99 -21.73
CA MET A 281 5.12 -4.14 -22.37
C MET A 281 4.03 -4.98 -23.02
N GLN A 282 4.14 -5.26 -24.33
CA GLN A 282 3.27 -6.27 -24.95
C GLN A 282 3.55 -7.61 -24.27
N GLY A 283 2.56 -8.14 -23.54
CA GLY A 283 2.59 -9.51 -23.04
C GLY A 283 2.96 -10.44 -24.20
N GLN A 284 3.91 -11.35 -23.97
CA GLN A 284 4.30 -12.35 -24.97
C GLN A 284 3.02 -13.01 -25.48
N ARG A 285 2.68 -12.81 -26.75
CA ARG A 285 1.65 -13.62 -27.40
C ARG A 285 2.11 -15.06 -27.25
N GLU A 286 1.36 -15.88 -26.51
CA GLU A 286 1.52 -17.32 -26.59
C GLU A 286 1.51 -17.68 -28.08
N MET A 287 2.62 -18.22 -28.57
CA MET A 287 2.63 -18.80 -29.90
C MET A 287 1.53 -19.87 -29.92
N PRO A 288 0.70 -19.95 -30.99
CA PRO A 288 -0.24 -21.05 -31.09
C PRO A 288 0.54 -22.35 -31.00
N LYS A 289 0.15 -23.23 -30.06
CA LYS A 289 0.70 -24.58 -29.99
C LYS A 289 0.49 -25.27 -31.35
N PRO A 290 1.51 -25.99 -31.85
CA PRO A 290 1.46 -26.63 -33.17
C PRO A 290 0.33 -27.66 -33.29
#